data_AF-A0A2V7YLE9-F1
#
_entry.id   AF-A0A2V7YLE9-F1
#
_cell.length_a   1.000
_cell.length_b   1.000
_cell.length_c   1.000
_cell.angle_alpha   90.00
_cell.angle_beta   90.00
_cell.angle_gamma   90.00
#
_symmetry.space_group_name_H-M   'P 1'
#
loop_
_entity.id
_entity.type
_entity.pdbx_description
1 polymer ?
#
loop_
_entity_poly.entity_id
_entity_poly.type
_entity_poly.pdbx_seq_one_letter_code
_entity_poly.pdbx_strand_id
1 'polypeptide(L)'
;MMAPVVMDTNVAVVANGRALQAGHDCVLACIEVLAAAREHHRVLLDDRGLILEEYRRLLSPSGQPGAGDAFFKWLWDNHWNPEYCRQVPVTPAPGRRGFEEFPEDPDLATFDPSDRKFVAVAIASGEQPPVLNASDTDWWNHRQALSRHGVEIRFLCPELMEGVR
;
A
#
# COMPACT_ATOMS: atom_id res chain seq x y z
N MET A 1 -4.22 -17.61 11.76
CA MET A 1 -3.84 -17.11 10.42
C MET A 1 -3.41 -15.67 10.58
N MET A 2 -2.32 -15.25 9.92
CA MET A 2 -1.86 -13.86 9.95
C MET A 2 -2.92 -12.95 9.31
N ALA A 3 -3.12 -11.76 9.89
CA ALA A 3 -4.11 -10.81 9.36
C ALA A 3 -3.61 -10.24 8.02
N PRO A 4 -4.46 -10.16 6.98
CA PRO A 4 -4.06 -9.65 5.68
C PRO A 4 -3.86 -8.14 5.70
N VAL A 5 -2.94 -7.64 4.89
CA VAL A 5 -2.68 -6.21 4.76
C VAL A 5 -2.27 -5.87 3.33
N VAL A 6 -2.74 -4.72 2.84
CA VAL A 6 -2.24 -4.09 1.61
C VAL A 6 -1.43 -2.87 2.02
N MET A 7 -0.26 -2.67 1.44
CA MET A 7 0.64 -1.59 1.85
C MET A 7 1.10 -0.78 0.66
N ASP A 8 0.75 0.51 0.66
CA ASP A 8 1.24 1.47 -0.31
C ASP A 8 2.78 1.61 -0.19
N THR A 9 3.44 1.85 -1.32
CA THR A 9 4.90 2.02 -1.35
C THR A 9 5.39 3.23 -0.57
N ASN A 10 4.54 4.25 -0.39
CA ASN A 10 4.91 5.45 0.37
C ASN A 10 5.26 5.13 1.83
N VAL A 11 4.72 4.06 2.41
CA VAL A 11 5.06 3.61 3.77
C VAL A 11 6.55 3.25 3.86
N ALA A 12 7.05 2.48 2.89
CA ALA A 12 8.45 2.11 2.83
C ALA A 12 9.37 3.28 2.47
N VAL A 13 8.91 4.20 1.61
CA VAL A 13 9.66 5.42 1.26
C VAL A 13 9.81 6.33 2.49
N VAL A 14 8.74 6.52 3.26
CA VAL A 14 8.75 7.28 4.52
C VAL A 14 9.65 6.62 5.56
N ALA A 15 9.60 5.29 5.72
CA ALA A 15 10.46 4.56 6.65
C ALA A 15 11.96 4.71 6.34
N ASN A 16 12.32 5.01 5.10
CA ASN A 16 13.69 5.33 4.69
C ASN A 16 14.09 6.79 4.97
N GLY A 17 13.21 7.61 5.55
CA GLY A 17 13.45 9.04 5.79
C GLY A 17 13.51 9.87 4.51
N ARG A 18 12.95 9.37 3.40
CA ARG A 18 13.01 10.04 2.08
C ARG A 18 11.84 11.00 1.83
N ALA A 19 10.85 11.03 2.71
CA ALA A 19 9.72 11.98 2.65
C ALA A 19 10.03 13.19 3.54
N LEU A 20 10.38 14.34 2.93
CA LEU A 20 10.81 15.55 3.66
C LEU A 20 9.72 16.14 4.57
N GLN A 21 8.46 15.88 4.24
CA GLN A 21 7.30 16.30 5.03
C GLN A 21 7.07 15.44 6.28
N ALA A 22 7.61 14.22 6.33
CA ALA A 22 7.38 13.29 7.42
C ALA A 22 8.20 13.68 8.67
N GLY A 23 7.50 13.87 9.79
CA GLY A 23 8.13 14.03 11.09
C GLY A 23 8.73 12.74 11.63
N HIS A 24 9.42 12.83 12.77
CA HIS A 24 10.04 11.68 13.41
C HIS A 24 9.03 10.56 13.74
N ASP A 25 7.87 10.94 14.27
CA ASP A 25 6.82 9.99 14.68
C ASP A 25 6.24 9.24 13.46
N CYS A 26 6.02 9.93 12.34
CA CYS A 26 5.62 9.32 11.08
C CYS A 26 6.63 8.29 10.56
N VAL A 27 7.93 8.63 10.58
CA VAL A 27 8.99 7.70 10.18
C VAL A 27 9.02 6.47 11.09
N LEU A 28 8.94 6.68 12.42
CA LEU A 28 8.94 5.60 13.40
C LEU A 28 7.72 4.67 13.22
N ALA A 29 6.52 5.24 13.05
CA ALA A 29 5.30 4.48 12.82
C ALA A 29 5.40 3.62 11.55
N CYS A 30 6.00 4.15 10.47
CA CYS A 30 6.24 3.36 9.27
C CYS A 30 7.23 2.23 9.53
N ILE A 31 8.35 2.47 10.21
CA ILE A 31 9.34 1.43 10.56
C ILE A 31 8.69 0.30 11.38
N GLU A 32 7.92 0.64 12.39
CA GLU A 32 7.25 -0.34 13.26
C GLU A 32 6.25 -1.20 12.48
N VAL A 33 5.48 -0.59 11.58
CA VAL A 33 4.50 -1.31 10.77
C VAL A 33 5.17 -2.21 9.73
N LEU A 34 6.30 -1.79 9.14
CA LEU A 34 7.11 -2.67 8.27
C LEU A 34 7.66 -3.88 9.03
N ALA A 35 8.10 -3.70 10.29
CA ALA A 35 8.56 -4.80 11.12
C ALA A 35 7.40 -5.76 11.45
N ALA A 36 6.27 -5.24 11.91
CA ALA A 36 5.08 -6.04 12.21
C ALA A 36 4.56 -6.78 10.97
N ALA A 37 4.62 -6.17 9.78
CA ALA A 37 4.19 -6.80 8.54
C ALA A 37 4.95 -8.09 8.22
N ARG A 38 6.22 -8.20 8.63
CA ARG A 38 7.07 -9.38 8.39
C ARG A 38 6.77 -10.54 9.33
N GLU A 39 6.23 -10.25 10.51
CA GLU A 39 6.10 -11.22 11.61
C GLU A 39 4.65 -11.57 11.94
N HIS A 40 3.71 -10.68 11.63
CA HIS A 40 2.33 -10.76 12.13
C HIS A 40 1.25 -10.61 11.04
N HIS A 41 1.63 -10.14 9.85
CA HIS A 41 0.70 -9.96 8.73
C HIS A 41 1.03 -10.82 7.51
N ARG A 42 -0.01 -11.11 6.72
CA ARG A 42 0.14 -11.65 5.37
C ARG A 42 0.02 -10.50 4.38
N VAL A 43 1.09 -10.16 3.69
CA VAL A 43 1.10 -9.05 2.71
C VAL A 43 0.40 -9.49 1.43
N LEU A 44 -0.60 -8.73 1.00
CA LEU A 44 -1.31 -8.98 -0.25
C LEU A 44 -0.69 -8.19 -1.40
N LEU A 45 -0.47 -8.85 -2.53
CA LEU A 45 0.12 -8.30 -3.75
C LEU A 45 -0.77 -8.66 -4.94
N ASP A 46 -0.70 -7.90 -6.03
CA ASP A 46 -1.36 -8.28 -7.28
C ASP A 46 -0.60 -9.41 -7.98
N ASP A 47 -1.32 -10.34 -8.61
CA ASP A 47 -0.74 -11.47 -9.34
C ASP A 47 0.02 -11.09 -10.63
N ARG A 48 0.04 -9.80 -10.99
CA ARG A 48 0.73 -9.26 -12.17
C ARG A 48 2.07 -8.62 -11.83
N GLY A 49 2.42 -8.53 -10.54
CA GLY A 49 3.68 -7.95 -10.06
C GLY A 49 3.76 -6.43 -10.13
N LEU A 50 2.65 -5.71 -10.31
CA LEU A 50 2.61 -4.25 -10.45
C LEU A 50 3.00 -3.52 -9.17
N ILE A 51 2.52 -3.98 -8.02
CA ILE A 51 2.89 -3.46 -6.70
C ILE A 51 4.37 -3.72 -6.44
N LEU A 52 4.83 -4.96 -6.64
CA LEU A 52 6.23 -5.34 -6.39
C LEU A 52 7.20 -4.55 -7.28
N GLU A 53 6.84 -4.31 -8.54
CA GLU A 53 7.60 -3.47 -9.47
C GLU A 53 7.66 -2.00 -9.01
N GLU A 54 6.60 -1.47 -8.40
CA GLU A 54 6.62 -0.12 -7.83
C GLU A 54 7.57 -0.01 -6.63
N TYR A 55 7.53 -0.98 -5.71
CA TYR A 55 8.53 -1.08 -4.63
C TYR A 55 9.96 -1.10 -5.19
N ARG A 56 10.20 -1.91 -6.24
CA ARG A 56 11.51 -2.02 -6.90
C ARG A 56 12.02 -0.71 -7.50
N ARG A 57 11.13 0.16 -7.98
CA ARG A 57 11.49 1.46 -8.56
C ARG A 57 11.85 2.49 -7.49
N LEU A 58 11.20 2.43 -6.34
CA LEU A 58 11.31 3.44 -5.29
C LEU A 58 12.37 3.11 -4.22
N LEU A 59 12.73 1.83 -4.11
CA LEU A 59 13.58 1.30 -3.04
C LEU A 59 14.79 0.58 -3.63
N SER A 60 15.90 0.63 -2.90
CA SER A 60 17.16 0.02 -3.33
C SER A 60 17.72 -0.82 -2.19
N PRO A 61 17.76 -2.16 -2.32
CA PRO A 61 18.31 -3.04 -1.28
C PRO A 61 19.86 -3.06 -1.25
N SER A 62 20.54 -2.27 -2.10
CA SER A 62 22.00 -2.23 -2.17
C SER A 62 22.61 -1.18 -1.22
N GLY A 63 23.86 -1.38 -0.82
CA GLY A 63 24.59 -0.43 0.03
C GLY A 63 24.25 -0.56 1.52
N GLN A 64 23.85 0.56 2.15
CA GLN A 64 23.38 0.63 3.54
C GLN A 64 21.86 0.82 3.52
N PRO A 65 21.08 -0.26 3.39
CA PRO A 65 19.63 -0.18 3.21
C PRO A 65 18.94 0.41 4.46
N GLY A 66 17.99 1.30 4.24
CA GLY A 66 17.06 1.75 5.29
C GLY A 66 15.99 0.70 5.60
N ALA A 67 15.08 0.99 6.53
CA ALA A 67 14.03 0.07 6.94
C ALA A 67 13.08 -0.32 5.79
N GLY A 68 12.73 0.64 4.92
CA GLY A 68 11.93 0.40 3.72
C GLY A 68 12.66 -0.46 2.69
N ASP A 69 13.96 -0.21 2.48
CA ASP A 69 14.78 -1.02 1.57
C ASP A 69 14.90 -2.48 2.07
N ALA A 70 15.07 -2.66 3.39
CA ALA A 70 15.13 -3.97 4.02
C ALA A 70 13.78 -4.71 3.94
N PHE A 71 12.66 -4.00 4.12
CA PHE A 71 11.32 -4.57 3.93
C PHE A 71 11.10 -5.00 2.48
N PHE A 72 11.45 -4.17 1.50
CA PHE A 72 11.33 -4.56 0.09
C PHE A 72 12.18 -5.79 -0.23
N LYS A 73 13.42 -5.87 0.26
CA LYS A 73 14.23 -7.07 0.09
C LYS A 73 13.51 -8.31 0.65
N TRP A 74 12.98 -8.23 1.87
CA TRP A 74 12.23 -9.32 2.47
C TRP A 74 11.00 -9.69 1.63
N LEU A 75 10.24 -8.70 1.15
CA LEU A 75 9.05 -8.91 0.32
C LEU A 75 9.42 -9.62 -0.98
N TRP A 76 10.48 -9.17 -1.65
CA TRP A 76 11.02 -9.80 -2.86
C TRP A 76 11.45 -11.26 -2.62
N ASP A 77 12.08 -11.54 -1.48
CA ASP A 77 12.51 -12.91 -1.16
C ASP A 77 11.32 -13.83 -0.77
N ASN A 78 10.18 -13.26 -0.32
CA ASN A 78 9.05 -14.01 0.25
C ASN A 78 7.74 -13.92 -0.53
N HIS A 79 7.64 -13.18 -1.63
CA HIS A 79 6.36 -12.90 -2.29
C HIS A 79 5.62 -14.15 -2.83
N TRP A 80 6.33 -15.28 -3.00
CA TRP A 80 5.75 -16.58 -3.36
C TRP A 80 5.51 -17.50 -2.16
N ASN A 81 5.92 -17.12 -0.95
CA ASN A 81 5.69 -17.90 0.25
C ASN A 81 4.27 -17.63 0.80
N PRO A 82 3.34 -18.60 0.75
CA PRO A 82 1.95 -18.42 1.15
C PRO A 82 1.76 -18.17 2.66
N GLU A 83 2.79 -18.42 3.46
CA GLU A 83 2.79 -18.07 4.89
C GLU A 83 2.81 -16.55 5.08
N TYR A 84 3.64 -15.85 4.29
CA TYR A 84 3.92 -14.42 4.46
C TYR A 84 3.22 -13.52 3.44
N CYS A 85 2.99 -14.03 2.24
CA CYS A 85 2.46 -13.25 1.12
C CYS A 85 1.35 -14.01 0.39
N ARG A 86 0.39 -13.27 -0.18
CA ARG A 86 -0.62 -13.83 -1.07
C ARG A 86 -0.71 -12.99 -2.34
N GLN A 87 -0.57 -13.66 -3.48
CA GLN A 87 -0.85 -13.09 -4.80
C GLN A 87 -2.37 -13.11 -5.00
N VAL A 88 -2.94 -11.93 -5.27
CA VAL A 88 -4.37 -11.72 -5.46
C VAL A 88 -4.61 -11.45 -6.95
N PRO A 89 -5.42 -12.29 -7.62
CA PRO A 89 -5.80 -12.06 -9.01
C PRO A 89 -6.51 -10.71 -9.19
N VAL A 90 -6.02 -9.90 -10.12
CA VAL A 90 -6.68 -8.65 -10.54
C VAL A 90 -6.83 -8.59 -12.06
N THR A 91 -7.94 -8.01 -12.50
CA THR A 91 -8.33 -8.03 -13.92
C THR A 91 -8.20 -6.63 -14.52
N PRO A 92 -7.35 -6.42 -15.54
CA PRO A 92 -7.20 -5.11 -16.18
C PRO A 92 -8.51 -4.71 -16.85
N ALA A 93 -9.00 -3.52 -16.53
CA ALA A 93 -10.16 -2.93 -17.19
C ALA A 93 -9.73 -2.09 -18.39
N PRO A 94 -10.56 -1.99 -19.45
CA PRO A 94 -10.30 -1.09 -20.57
C PRO A 94 -10.32 0.39 -20.14
N GLY A 95 -9.63 1.22 -20.92
CA GLY A 95 -9.64 2.68 -20.74
C GLY A 95 -8.84 3.15 -19.51
N ARG A 96 -9.38 4.14 -18.80
CA ARG A 96 -8.70 4.78 -17.66
C ARG A 96 -9.04 4.15 -16.31
N ARG A 97 -9.87 3.10 -16.27
CA ARG A 97 -10.34 2.51 -15.02
C ARG A 97 -9.21 1.82 -14.25
N GLY A 98 -8.30 1.16 -14.95
CA GLY A 98 -7.20 0.39 -14.37
C GLY A 98 -7.59 -1.07 -14.20
N PHE A 99 -8.51 -1.37 -13.28
CA PHE A 99 -8.92 -2.74 -12.94
C PHE A 99 -10.44 -2.90 -12.87
N GLU A 100 -10.96 -4.09 -13.20
CA GLU A 100 -12.38 -4.43 -13.08
C GLU A 100 -12.84 -4.46 -11.61
N GLU A 101 -11.91 -4.68 -10.68
CA GLU A 101 -12.18 -4.66 -9.24
C GLU A 101 -12.12 -3.24 -8.65
N PHE A 102 -11.57 -2.26 -9.37
CA PHE A 102 -11.61 -0.86 -8.94
C PHE A 102 -13.04 -0.30 -9.08
N PRO A 103 -13.63 0.37 -8.07
CA PRO A 103 -15.03 0.75 -8.10
C PRO A 103 -15.39 1.74 -9.21
N GLU A 104 -16.56 1.57 -9.82
CA GLU A 104 -17.16 2.55 -10.72
C GLU A 104 -17.94 3.59 -9.90
N ASP A 105 -17.20 4.50 -9.27
CA ASP A 105 -17.76 5.58 -8.46
C ASP A 105 -17.31 6.94 -9.04
N PRO A 106 -18.24 7.87 -9.37
CA PRO A 106 -17.87 9.20 -9.84
C PRO A 106 -16.96 9.96 -8.88
N ASP A 107 -17.08 9.74 -7.57
CA ASP A 107 -16.23 10.39 -6.56
C ASP A 107 -14.79 9.85 -6.59
N LEU A 108 -14.54 8.71 -7.27
CA LEU A 108 -13.20 8.14 -7.48
C LEU A 108 -12.64 8.44 -8.87
N ALA A 109 -13.32 9.26 -9.67
CA ALA A 109 -12.88 9.58 -11.03
C ALA A 109 -11.48 10.19 -11.08
N THR A 110 -11.12 10.98 -10.06
CA THR A 110 -9.83 11.68 -9.92
C THR A 110 -8.81 10.97 -9.04
N PHE A 111 -9.16 9.82 -8.44
CA PHE A 111 -8.22 9.03 -7.63
C PHE A 111 -7.05 8.54 -8.48
N ASP A 112 -5.84 8.62 -7.94
CA ASP A 112 -4.59 8.38 -8.68
C ASP A 112 -4.66 7.01 -9.40
N PRO A 113 -4.53 6.99 -10.73
CA PRO A 113 -4.44 5.75 -11.50
C PRO A 113 -3.38 4.77 -11.02
N SER A 114 -2.24 5.21 -10.47
CA SER A 114 -1.21 4.29 -9.96
C SER A 114 -1.72 3.50 -8.76
N ASP A 115 -2.58 4.09 -7.93
CA ASP A 115 -2.94 3.54 -6.64
C ASP A 115 -4.15 2.59 -6.71
N ARG A 116 -4.85 2.60 -7.85
CA ARG A 116 -5.98 1.71 -8.13
C ARG A 116 -5.64 0.23 -8.01
N LYS A 117 -4.38 -0.14 -8.20
CA LYS A 117 -3.90 -1.53 -8.02
C LYS A 117 -4.03 -1.98 -6.56
N PHE A 118 -3.77 -1.11 -5.59
CA PHE A 118 -3.90 -1.44 -4.16
C PHE A 118 -5.37 -1.60 -3.77
N VAL A 119 -6.24 -0.72 -4.26
CA VAL A 119 -7.70 -0.81 -4.10
C VAL A 119 -8.24 -2.11 -4.71
N ALA A 120 -7.82 -2.44 -5.94
CA ALA A 120 -8.21 -3.66 -6.63
C ALA A 120 -7.80 -4.91 -5.83
N VAL A 121 -6.56 -4.97 -5.34
CA VAL A 121 -6.08 -6.07 -4.48
C VAL A 121 -6.90 -6.18 -3.20
N ALA A 122 -7.18 -5.06 -2.52
CA ALA A 122 -7.96 -5.06 -1.29
C ALA A 122 -9.37 -5.65 -1.52
N ILE A 123 -10.07 -5.20 -2.58
CA ILE A 123 -11.41 -5.68 -2.94
C ILE A 123 -11.37 -7.14 -3.40
N ALA A 124 -10.49 -7.49 -4.33
CA ALA A 124 -10.39 -8.82 -4.93
C ALA A 124 -9.98 -9.91 -3.92
N SER A 125 -9.32 -9.53 -2.83
CA SER A 125 -8.89 -10.48 -1.80
C SER A 125 -10.06 -11.21 -1.12
N GLY A 126 -11.23 -10.54 -1.03
CA GLY A 126 -12.38 -10.97 -0.25
C GLY A 126 -12.19 -10.88 1.28
N GLU A 127 -11.06 -10.37 1.74
CA GLU A 127 -10.70 -10.36 3.18
C GLU A 127 -10.86 -8.98 3.83
N GLN A 128 -11.22 -7.94 3.06
CA GLN A 128 -11.32 -6.55 3.50
C GLN A 128 -10.06 -6.09 4.30
N PRO A 129 -8.85 -6.30 3.77
CA PRO A 129 -7.64 -5.87 4.45
C PRO A 129 -7.60 -4.33 4.54
N PRO A 130 -7.03 -3.77 5.60
CA PRO A 130 -6.70 -2.36 5.60
C PRO A 130 -5.63 -2.09 4.53
N VAL A 131 -5.78 -0.98 3.82
CA VAL A 131 -4.73 -0.38 3.01
C VAL A 131 -3.95 0.60 3.87
N LEU A 132 -2.65 0.36 4.01
CA LEU A 132 -1.77 1.22 4.79
C LEU A 132 -1.24 2.35 3.92
N ASN A 133 -1.42 3.58 4.40
CA ASN A 133 -0.93 4.80 3.76
C ASN A 133 -0.17 5.64 4.79
N ALA A 134 0.97 6.20 4.40
CA ALA A 134 1.74 7.11 5.23
C ALA A 134 1.56 8.56 4.80
N SER A 135 2.05 8.93 3.62
CA SER A 135 2.23 10.33 3.24
C SER A 135 1.40 10.80 2.06
N ASP A 136 0.67 9.91 1.39
CA ASP A 136 -0.11 10.28 0.21
C ASP A 136 -1.51 10.74 0.61
N THR A 137 -1.77 12.01 0.33
CA THR A 137 -3.03 12.70 0.67
C THR A 137 -4.18 12.35 -0.27
N ASP A 138 -3.92 11.75 -1.44
CA ASP A 138 -4.98 11.38 -2.37
C ASP A 138 -5.91 10.30 -1.78
N TRP A 139 -5.32 9.36 -1.03
CA TRP A 139 -6.06 8.42 -0.18
C TRP A 139 -6.97 9.12 0.83
N TRP A 140 -6.53 10.22 1.43
CA TRP A 140 -7.34 10.98 2.37
C TRP A 140 -8.51 11.66 1.66
N ASN A 141 -8.26 12.31 0.53
CA ASN A 141 -9.28 13.02 -0.25
C ASN A 141 -10.41 12.08 -0.69
N HIS A 142 -10.06 10.85 -1.04
CA HIS A 142 -11.00 9.85 -1.56
C HIS A 142 -11.50 8.85 -0.51
N ARG A 143 -11.07 8.96 0.76
CA ARG A 143 -11.33 7.96 1.82
C ARG A 143 -12.81 7.62 2.03
N GLN A 144 -13.70 8.61 1.92
CA GLN A 144 -15.13 8.37 2.11
C GLN A 144 -15.70 7.53 0.96
N ALA A 145 -15.30 7.83 -0.28
CA ALA A 145 -15.72 7.06 -1.44
C ALA A 145 -15.16 5.64 -1.39
N LEU A 146 -13.87 5.47 -1.07
CA LEU A 146 -13.24 4.16 -0.88
C LEU A 146 -13.93 3.33 0.22
N SER A 147 -14.28 3.96 1.34
CA SER A 147 -14.98 3.28 2.45
C SER A 147 -16.37 2.77 2.06
N ARG A 148 -17.11 3.47 1.19
CA ARG A 148 -18.41 2.97 0.67
C ARG A 148 -18.27 1.65 -0.10
N HIS A 149 -17.08 1.37 -0.63
CA HIS A 149 -16.75 0.13 -1.35
C HIS A 149 -15.98 -0.88 -0.48
N GLY A 150 -15.99 -0.71 0.84
CA GLY A 150 -15.39 -1.66 1.78
C GLY A 150 -13.86 -1.58 1.87
N VAL A 151 -13.26 -0.48 1.41
CA VAL A 151 -11.81 -0.27 1.51
C VAL A 151 -11.51 0.64 2.69
N GLU A 152 -10.99 0.05 3.77
CA GLU A 152 -10.51 0.76 4.94
C GLU A 152 -9.09 1.25 4.72
N ILE A 153 -8.84 2.53 4.97
CA ILE A 153 -7.49 3.12 4.92
C ILE A 153 -7.00 3.36 6.34
N ARG A 154 -5.83 2.83 6.66
CA ARG A 154 -5.13 3.15 7.90
C ARG A 154 -4.00 4.14 7.62
N PHE A 155 -4.17 5.36 8.09
CA PHE A 155 -3.20 6.43 7.99
C PHE A 155 -2.15 6.31 9.10
N LEU A 156 -0.89 6.08 8.72
CA LEU A 156 0.23 5.95 9.65
C LEU A 156 0.77 7.31 10.12
N CYS A 157 0.57 8.34 9.29
CA CYS A 157 1.02 9.71 9.56
C CYS A 157 -0.17 10.68 9.46
N PRO A 158 -1.13 10.63 10.41
CA PRO A 158 -2.34 11.45 10.35
C PRO A 158 -2.05 12.95 10.31
N GLU A 159 -0.94 13.41 10.87
CA GLU A 159 -0.51 14.81 10.83
C GLU A 159 -0.25 15.33 9.40
N LEU A 160 0.02 14.45 8.44
CA LEU A 160 0.16 14.81 7.02
C LEU A 160 -1.19 14.92 6.30
N MET A 161 -2.25 14.44 6.94
CA MET A 161 -3.62 14.43 6.39
C MET A 161 -4.47 15.57 6.96
N GLU A 162 -4.10 16.09 8.13
CA GLU A 162 -4.77 17.22 8.77
C GLU A 162 -4.67 18.50 7.91
N GLY A 163 -5.81 19.10 7.59
CA GLY A 163 -5.88 20.34 6.82
C GLY A 163 -5.91 20.18 5.30
N VAL A 164 -5.80 18.95 4.79
CA VAL A 164 -6.09 18.64 3.39
C VAL A 164 -7.60 18.79 3.18
N ARG A 165 -7.99 19.72 2.31
CA ARG A 165 -9.39 20.08 2.01
C ARG A 165 -9.93 19.25 0.85
#